data_AF-A0A3M1BA44-F1
#
_entry.id   AF-A0A3M1BA44-F1
#
_cell.length_a   1.000
_cell.length_b   1.000
_cell.length_c   1.000
_cell.angle_alpha   90.00
_cell.angle_beta   90.00
_cell.angle_gamma   90.00
#
_symmetry.space_group_name_H-M   'P 1'
#
loop_
_entity.id
_entity.type
_entity.pdbx_description
1 polymer ?
#
loop_
_entity_poly.entity_id
_entity_poly.type
_entity_poly.pdbx_seq_one_letter_code
_entity_poly.pdbx_strand_id
1 'polypeptide(L)'
;MTGSTEHPGKPFFRLSNIRGWVFLLVAAAWLSTEVILIAQTSQPLTRKELEEKRKRLQQEIKQTTAILNQISKNKQATYHRYQALQEQIAKRLELIGILEEEVDHLSESIERTSGVVEALNGDIDRLKNEYSGMVRHAYRQRLTKSRPLFLLSASSFNNAFQRWQYLRQYDHYRKKQARLI
;
A
#
# COMPACT_ATOMS: atom_id res chain seq x y z
N MET A 1 -79.96 54.17 -47.11
CA MET A 1 -79.79 53.91 -48.56
C MET A 1 -79.54 52.42 -48.74
N THR A 2 -80.29 51.78 -49.65
CA THR A 2 -79.85 50.73 -50.60
C THR A 2 -78.76 49.73 -50.17
N GLY A 3 -78.91 48.40 -50.24
CA GLY A 3 -79.96 47.54 -50.81
C GLY A 3 -79.32 46.23 -51.33
N SER A 4 -80.11 45.14 -51.54
CA SER A 4 -79.68 43.84 -52.14
C SER A 4 -78.61 43.05 -51.32
N THR A 5 -78.41 41.71 -51.37
CA THR A 5 -78.98 40.51 -52.05
C THR A 5 -78.40 39.26 -51.33
N GLU A 6 -78.95 38.04 -51.29
CA GLU A 6 -80.23 37.46 -51.75
C GLU A 6 -80.58 36.16 -50.94
N HIS A 7 -81.30 35.22 -51.55
CA HIS A 7 -81.62 33.84 -51.13
C HIS A 7 -80.73 32.83 -51.93
N PRO A 8 -80.89 31.48 -51.90
CA PRO A 8 -81.84 30.58 -51.21
C PRO A 8 -81.12 29.53 -50.32
N GLY A 9 -81.73 28.51 -49.69
CA GLY A 9 -83.05 27.91 -49.82
C GLY A 9 -83.22 26.77 -48.80
N LYS A 10 -84.47 26.45 -48.46
CA LYS A 10 -84.83 25.39 -47.53
C LYS A 10 -85.31 24.17 -48.33
N PRO A 11 -84.75 22.95 -48.16
CA PRO A 11 -85.45 21.75 -48.59
C PRO A 11 -86.57 21.43 -47.58
N PHE A 12 -87.79 21.45 -48.08
CA PHE A 12 -88.95 20.84 -47.44
C PHE A 12 -88.65 19.40 -46.98
N PHE A 13 -89.14 19.01 -45.81
CA PHE A 13 -89.49 17.62 -45.55
C PHE A 13 -90.92 17.53 -45.05
N ARG A 14 -91.78 16.86 -45.83
CA ARG A 14 -93.17 16.59 -45.48
C ARG A 14 -93.23 15.52 -44.40
N LEU A 15 -94.14 15.70 -43.44
CA LEU A 15 -94.54 14.66 -42.50
C LEU A 15 -95.30 13.55 -43.25
N SER A 16 -94.66 12.40 -43.42
CA SER A 16 -95.32 11.11 -43.67
C SER A 16 -94.66 10.03 -42.80
N ASN A 17 -95.48 9.10 -42.29
CA ASN A 17 -95.11 7.93 -41.48
C ASN A 17 -94.69 8.17 -40.02
N ILE A 18 -95.62 8.68 -39.22
CA ILE A 18 -95.61 8.66 -37.73
C ILE A 18 -95.34 7.23 -37.18
N ARG A 19 -95.78 6.18 -37.90
CA ARG A 19 -95.56 4.77 -37.55
C ARG A 19 -94.08 4.36 -37.43
N GLY A 20 -93.17 4.98 -38.20
CA GLY A 20 -91.74 4.64 -38.16
C GLY A 20 -91.04 5.14 -36.88
N TRP A 21 -91.43 6.32 -36.40
CA TRP A 21 -90.84 6.93 -35.20
C TRP A 21 -91.25 6.21 -33.91
N VAL A 22 -92.50 5.70 -33.84
CA VAL A 22 -92.94 4.85 -32.73
C VAL A 22 -92.14 3.55 -32.68
N PHE A 23 -91.84 2.95 -33.84
CA PHE A 23 -91.02 1.74 -33.91
C PHE A 23 -89.57 1.98 -33.43
N LEU A 24 -88.97 3.12 -33.77
CA LEU A 24 -87.63 3.50 -33.29
C LEU A 24 -87.59 3.74 -31.78
N LEU A 25 -88.61 4.36 -31.19
CA LEU A 25 -88.68 4.57 -29.74
C LEU A 25 -88.89 3.26 -28.97
N VAL A 26 -89.71 2.34 -29.48
CA VAL A 26 -89.89 1.00 -28.88
C VAL A 26 -88.61 0.15 -29.01
N ALA A 27 -87.91 0.23 -30.14
CA ALA A 27 -86.62 -0.45 -30.33
C ALA A 27 -85.52 0.11 -29.39
N ALA A 28 -85.47 1.43 -29.20
CA ALA A 28 -84.55 2.05 -28.25
C ALA A 28 -84.85 1.65 -26.79
N ALA A 29 -86.13 1.51 -26.43
CA ALA A 29 -86.53 0.99 -25.11
C ALA A 29 -86.08 -0.47 -24.92
N TRP A 30 -86.28 -1.34 -25.92
CA TRP A 30 -85.82 -2.74 -25.90
C TRP A 30 -84.29 -2.90 -25.82
N LEU A 31 -83.54 -2.00 -26.46
CA LEU A 31 -82.07 -1.96 -26.35
C LEU A 31 -81.58 -1.49 -24.98
N SER A 32 -82.37 -0.69 -24.25
CA SER A 32 -81.98 -0.18 -22.93
C SER A 32 -82.06 -1.23 -21.81
N THR A 33 -82.89 -2.27 -21.96
CA THR A 33 -83.09 -3.29 -20.92
C THR A 33 -81.98 -4.35 -20.86
N GLU A 34 -81.33 -4.66 -21.99
CA GLU A 34 -80.23 -5.63 -22.06
C GLU A 34 -78.94 -5.14 -21.36
N VAL A 35 -78.68 -3.82 -21.39
CA VAL A 35 -77.44 -3.22 -20.87
C VAL A 35 -77.32 -3.32 -19.34
N ILE A 36 -78.44 -3.46 -18.62
CA ILE A 36 -78.46 -3.48 -17.15
C ILE A 36 -78.00 -4.84 -16.58
N LEU A 37 -78.12 -5.94 -17.33
CA LEU A 37 -77.83 -7.28 -16.81
C LEU A 37 -76.34 -7.65 -16.81
N ILE A 38 -75.53 -7.06 -17.70
CA ILE A 38 -74.11 -7.41 -17.88
C ILE A 38 -73.23 -6.80 -16.77
N ALA A 39 -73.76 -5.87 -15.97
CA ALA A 39 -73.01 -5.11 -14.96
C ALA A 39 -72.76 -5.85 -13.61
N GLN A 40 -73.20 -7.10 -13.43
CA GLN A 40 -73.27 -7.75 -12.10
C GLN A 40 -72.44 -9.05 -11.91
N THR A 41 -71.57 -9.45 -12.83
CA THR A 41 -70.80 -10.71 -12.70
C THR A 41 -69.46 -10.59 -11.98
N SER A 42 -69.18 -9.47 -11.30
CA SER A 42 -68.05 -9.40 -10.35
C SER A 42 -68.46 -10.00 -8.99
N GLN A 43 -68.25 -11.30 -8.80
CA GLN A 43 -68.34 -11.91 -7.46
C GLN A 43 -67.39 -11.15 -6.51
N PRO A 44 -67.90 -10.51 -5.44
CA PRO A 44 -67.01 -9.88 -4.47
C PRO A 44 -66.29 -11.00 -3.73
N LEU A 45 -64.96 -11.06 -3.86
CA LEU A 45 -64.14 -11.87 -2.94
C LEU A 45 -64.56 -11.52 -1.53
N THR A 46 -64.85 -12.54 -0.71
CA THR A 46 -65.40 -12.27 0.62
C THR A 46 -64.40 -11.40 1.39
N ARG A 47 -64.89 -10.41 2.16
CA ARG A 47 -64.00 -9.46 2.88
C ARG A 47 -62.93 -10.19 3.71
N LYS A 48 -63.25 -11.37 4.23
CA LYS A 48 -62.33 -12.29 4.92
C LYS A 48 -61.16 -12.75 4.03
N GLU A 49 -61.40 -13.24 2.83
CA GLU A 49 -60.32 -13.62 1.89
C GLU A 49 -59.39 -12.44 1.57
N LEU A 50 -59.96 -11.23 1.44
CA LEU A 50 -59.18 -10.02 1.17
C LEU A 50 -58.31 -9.63 2.37
N GLU A 51 -58.85 -9.76 3.59
CA GLU A 51 -58.10 -9.56 4.85
C GLU A 51 -57.04 -10.63 5.09
N GLU A 52 -57.32 -11.89 4.76
CA GLU A 52 -56.35 -13.00 4.84
C GLU A 52 -55.21 -12.81 3.84
N LYS A 53 -55.52 -12.48 2.57
CA LYS A 53 -54.52 -12.09 1.57
C LYS A 53 -53.69 -10.90 2.04
N ARG A 54 -54.31 -9.87 2.63
CA ARG A 54 -53.61 -8.72 3.21
C ARG A 54 -52.67 -9.13 4.36
N LYS A 55 -53.13 -9.96 5.29
CA LYS A 55 -52.31 -10.47 6.42
C LYS A 55 -51.14 -11.31 5.92
N ARG A 56 -51.36 -12.20 4.95
CA ARG A 56 -50.32 -13.04 4.34
C ARG A 56 -49.26 -12.19 3.62
N LEU A 57 -49.69 -11.25 2.76
CA LEU A 57 -48.78 -10.30 2.09
C LEU A 57 -47.99 -9.46 3.11
N GLN A 58 -48.61 -9.03 4.22
CA GLN A 58 -47.89 -8.32 5.29
C GLN A 58 -46.86 -9.20 6.02
N GLN A 59 -47.09 -10.52 6.14
CA GLN A 59 -46.11 -11.47 6.67
C GLN A 59 -44.96 -11.70 5.67
N GLU A 60 -45.27 -11.92 4.39
CA GLU A 60 -44.29 -12.07 3.29
C GLU A 60 -43.38 -10.82 3.18
N ILE A 61 -43.95 -9.61 3.27
CA ILE A 61 -43.18 -8.35 3.29
C ILE A 61 -42.25 -8.28 4.51
N LYS A 62 -42.73 -8.66 5.70
CA LYS A 62 -41.89 -8.69 6.92
C LYS A 62 -40.74 -9.69 6.81
N GLN A 63 -41.01 -10.89 6.30
CA GLN A 63 -39.98 -11.93 6.05
C GLN A 63 -38.95 -11.45 5.02
N THR A 64 -39.40 -10.89 3.89
CA THR A 64 -38.53 -10.33 2.84
C THR A 64 -37.66 -9.20 3.38
N THR A 65 -38.23 -8.31 4.19
CA THR A 65 -37.49 -7.21 4.85
C THR A 65 -36.44 -7.74 5.82
N ALA A 66 -36.75 -8.81 6.58
CA ALA A 66 -35.79 -9.45 7.48
C ALA A 66 -34.62 -10.09 6.70
N ILE A 67 -34.91 -10.78 5.59
CA ILE A 67 -33.89 -11.37 4.71
C ILE A 67 -33.02 -10.28 4.06
N LEU A 68 -33.62 -9.22 3.53
CA LEU A 68 -32.88 -8.08 2.97
C LEU A 68 -31.97 -7.41 4.01
N ASN A 69 -32.43 -7.28 5.27
CA ASN A 69 -31.63 -6.74 6.37
C ASN A 69 -30.49 -7.69 6.81
N GLN A 70 -30.64 -9.01 6.65
CA GLN A 70 -29.54 -9.96 6.85
C GLN A 70 -28.52 -9.87 5.71
N ILE A 71 -28.99 -9.78 4.46
CA ILE A 71 -28.13 -9.64 3.28
C ILE A 71 -27.36 -8.30 3.32
N SER A 72 -27.99 -7.20 3.71
CA SER A 72 -27.32 -5.89 3.82
C SER A 72 -26.23 -5.90 4.91
N LYS A 73 -26.50 -6.47 6.08
CA LYS A 73 -25.50 -6.69 7.15
C LYS A 73 -24.33 -7.54 6.68
N ASN A 74 -24.60 -8.66 6.00
CA ASN A 74 -23.56 -9.54 5.46
C ASN A 74 -22.73 -8.83 4.38
N LYS A 75 -23.38 -8.09 3.46
CA LYS A 75 -22.70 -7.29 2.43
C LYS A 75 -21.81 -6.21 3.05
N GLN A 76 -22.27 -5.55 4.12
CA GLN A 76 -21.48 -4.55 4.83
C GLN A 76 -20.30 -5.17 5.58
N ALA A 77 -20.47 -6.34 6.21
CA ALA A 77 -19.36 -7.09 6.81
C ALA A 77 -18.32 -7.52 5.75
N THR A 78 -18.75 -7.97 4.57
CA THR A 78 -17.86 -8.29 3.44
C THR A 78 -17.14 -7.04 2.93
N TYR A 79 -17.82 -5.89 2.86
CA TYR A 79 -17.22 -4.62 2.44
C TYR A 79 -16.15 -4.13 3.42
N HIS A 80 -16.43 -4.16 4.73
CA HIS A 80 -15.43 -3.83 5.75
C HIS A 80 -14.23 -4.78 5.72
N ARG A 81 -14.46 -6.09 5.51
CA ARG A 81 -13.39 -7.08 5.32
C ARG A 81 -12.54 -6.79 4.07
N TYR A 82 -13.16 -6.35 2.98
CA TYR A 82 -12.46 -5.92 1.77
C TYR A 82 -11.61 -4.67 2.03
N GLN A 83 -12.15 -3.65 2.71
CA GLN A 83 -11.39 -2.45 3.08
C GLN A 83 -10.17 -2.79 3.95
N ALA A 84 -10.36 -3.62 4.99
CA ALA A 84 -9.26 -4.08 5.85
C ALA A 84 -8.19 -4.89 5.09
N LEU A 85 -8.59 -5.69 4.08
CA LEU A 85 -7.65 -6.40 3.22
C LEU A 85 -6.84 -5.42 2.34
N GLN A 86 -7.49 -4.40 1.75
CA GLN A 86 -6.82 -3.38 0.96
C GLN A 86 -5.83 -2.55 1.81
N GLU A 87 -6.21 -2.20 3.05
CA GLU A 87 -5.32 -1.54 4.01
C GLU A 87 -4.13 -2.44 4.39
N GLN A 88 -4.37 -3.73 4.62
CA GLN A 88 -3.30 -4.71 4.87
C GLN A 88 -2.35 -4.86 3.67
N ILE A 89 -2.86 -4.79 2.43
CA ILE A 89 -2.04 -4.81 1.22
C ILE A 89 -1.20 -3.52 1.13
N ALA A 90 -1.80 -2.35 1.34
CA ALA A 90 -1.07 -1.07 1.35
C ALA A 90 0.05 -1.06 2.41
N LYS A 91 -0.22 -1.53 3.63
CA LYS A 91 0.78 -1.63 4.70
C LYS A 91 1.89 -2.65 4.40
N ARG A 92 1.61 -3.70 3.61
CA ARG A 92 2.64 -4.63 3.14
C ARG A 92 3.53 -4.02 2.05
N LEU A 93 2.97 -3.19 1.16
CA LEU A 93 3.76 -2.47 0.15
C LEU A 93 4.67 -1.42 0.79
N GLU A 94 4.17 -0.69 1.79
CA GLU A 94 4.96 0.24 2.61
C GLU A 94 6.11 -0.48 3.34
N LEU A 95 5.84 -1.65 3.94
CA LEU A 95 6.88 -2.49 4.56
C LEU A 95 7.92 -2.99 3.55
N ILE A 96 7.52 -3.37 2.32
CA ILE A 96 8.46 -3.80 1.28
C ILE A 96 9.42 -2.65 0.92
N GLY A 97 8.91 -1.43 0.73
CA GLY A 97 9.78 -0.27 0.45
C GLY A 97 10.78 0.02 1.58
N ILE A 98 10.35 -0.07 2.85
CA ILE A 98 11.24 0.09 4.01
C ILE A 98 12.33 -1.01 4.04
N LEU A 99 11.98 -2.25 3.69
CA LEU A 99 12.94 -3.35 3.63
C LEU A 99 13.92 -3.21 2.45
N GLU A 100 13.50 -2.62 1.33
CA GLU A 100 14.40 -2.28 0.22
C GLU A 100 15.42 -1.20 0.63
N GLU A 101 14.96 -0.13 1.30
CA GLU A 101 15.85 0.90 1.88
C GLU A 101 16.83 0.33 2.93
N GLU A 102 16.37 -0.61 3.78
CA GLU A 102 17.22 -1.29 4.76
C GLU A 102 18.28 -2.18 4.10
N VAL A 103 17.94 -2.88 3.01
CA VAL A 103 18.90 -3.69 2.24
C VAL A 103 19.97 -2.83 1.58
N ASP A 104 19.62 -1.67 1.04
CA ASP A 104 20.59 -0.73 0.45
C ASP A 104 21.54 -0.17 1.53
N HIS A 105 21.02 0.24 2.69
CA HIS A 105 21.82 0.71 3.82
C HIS A 105 22.74 -0.38 4.41
N LEU A 106 22.28 -1.62 4.49
CA LEU A 106 23.12 -2.75 4.90
C LEU A 106 24.21 -3.04 3.86
N SER A 107 23.91 -2.95 2.58
CA SER A 107 24.89 -3.14 1.49
C SER A 107 26.00 -2.10 1.54
N GLU A 108 25.67 -0.81 1.69
CA GLU A 108 26.66 0.26 1.88
C GLU A 108 27.51 0.04 3.15
N SER A 109 26.89 -0.42 4.23
CA SER A 109 27.58 -0.72 5.49
C SER A 109 28.55 -1.90 5.36
N ILE A 110 28.21 -2.93 4.57
CA ILE A 110 29.07 -4.07 4.25
C ILE A 110 30.26 -3.62 3.41
N GLU A 111 30.06 -2.79 2.38
CA GLU A 111 31.13 -2.25 1.54
C GLU A 111 32.14 -1.44 2.35
N ARG A 112 31.65 -0.46 3.14
CA ARG A 112 32.47 0.33 4.06
C ARG A 112 33.26 -0.53 5.03
N THR A 113 32.62 -1.52 5.64
CA THR A 113 33.28 -2.42 6.62
C THR A 113 34.34 -3.28 5.93
N SER A 114 34.07 -3.78 4.72
CA SER A 114 35.01 -4.57 3.93
C SER A 114 36.26 -3.76 3.56
N GLY A 115 36.09 -2.50 3.13
CA GLY A 115 37.21 -1.59 2.87
C GLY A 115 38.07 -1.28 4.11
N VAL A 116 37.44 -1.15 5.29
CA VAL A 116 38.19 -1.02 6.56
C VAL A 116 38.97 -2.29 6.90
N VAL A 117 38.40 -3.48 6.69
CA VAL A 117 39.09 -4.76 6.90
C VAL A 117 40.28 -4.92 5.94
N GLU A 118 40.12 -4.57 4.67
CA GLU A 118 41.21 -4.59 3.68
C GLU A 118 42.35 -3.63 4.07
N ALA A 119 42.01 -2.38 4.44
CA ALA A 119 42.99 -1.40 4.89
C ALA A 119 43.77 -1.88 6.13
N LEU A 120 43.06 -2.43 7.14
CA LEU A 120 43.69 -2.97 8.36
C LEU A 120 44.60 -4.17 8.06
N ASN A 121 44.22 -5.05 7.14
CA ASN A 121 45.09 -6.15 6.71
C ASN A 121 46.36 -5.64 6.00
N GLY A 122 46.22 -4.62 5.14
CA GLY A 122 47.36 -3.95 4.50
C GLY A 122 48.32 -3.30 5.52
N ASP A 123 47.77 -2.64 6.54
CA ASP A 123 48.56 -2.07 7.63
C ASP A 123 49.25 -3.14 8.49
N ILE A 124 48.60 -4.28 8.76
CA ILE A 124 49.20 -5.42 9.46
C ILE A 124 50.41 -5.95 8.68
N ASP A 125 50.29 -6.14 7.37
CA ASP A 125 51.40 -6.67 6.55
C ASP A 125 52.52 -5.65 6.36
N ARG A 126 52.20 -4.35 6.24
CA ARG A 126 53.19 -3.27 6.31
C ARG A 126 53.95 -3.29 7.64
N LEU A 127 53.23 -3.39 8.77
CA LEU A 127 53.83 -3.39 10.11
C LEU A 127 54.71 -4.63 10.36
N LYS A 128 54.30 -5.82 9.89
CA LYS A 128 55.13 -7.04 9.89
C LYS A 128 56.43 -6.82 9.12
N ASN A 129 56.34 -6.22 7.93
CA ASN A 129 57.51 -5.95 7.07
C ASN A 129 58.47 -4.95 7.74
N GLU A 130 57.96 -3.82 8.23
CA GLU A 130 58.72 -2.80 8.98
C GLU A 130 59.39 -3.41 10.23
N TYR A 131 58.66 -4.18 11.03
CA TYR A 131 59.17 -4.86 12.22
C TYR A 131 60.29 -5.87 11.86
N SER A 132 60.09 -6.69 10.82
CA SER A 132 61.14 -7.62 10.38
C SER A 132 62.41 -6.90 9.91
N GLY A 133 62.27 -5.70 9.33
CA GLY A 133 63.38 -4.81 8.99
C GLY A 133 64.07 -4.31 10.26
N MET A 134 63.31 -3.77 11.21
CA MET A 134 63.81 -3.27 12.49
C MET A 134 64.60 -4.33 13.27
N VAL A 135 64.08 -5.56 13.36
CA VAL A 135 64.77 -6.70 14.00
C VAL A 135 66.07 -7.05 13.27
N ARG A 136 66.07 -7.11 11.93
CA ARG A 136 67.28 -7.34 11.12
C ARG A 136 68.33 -6.23 11.32
N HIS A 137 67.90 -4.97 11.38
CA HIS A 137 68.79 -3.83 11.65
C HIS A 137 69.36 -3.87 13.08
N ALA A 138 68.54 -4.16 14.08
CA ALA A 138 68.97 -4.31 15.47
C ALA A 138 69.99 -5.45 15.63
N TYR A 139 69.76 -6.60 14.97
CA TYR A 139 70.69 -7.73 14.96
C TYR A 139 72.03 -7.39 14.28
N ARG A 140 72.00 -6.79 13.09
CA ARG A 140 73.22 -6.33 12.39
C ARG A 140 73.99 -5.31 13.23
N GLN A 141 73.30 -4.33 13.82
CA GLN A 141 73.91 -3.34 14.70
C GLN A 141 74.56 -3.99 15.93
N ARG A 142 73.90 -4.99 16.54
CA ARG A 142 74.45 -5.75 17.68
C ARG A 142 75.75 -6.46 17.31
N LEU A 143 75.83 -7.08 16.13
CA LEU A 143 77.05 -7.73 15.65
C LEU A 143 78.16 -6.70 15.36
N THR A 144 77.90 -5.75 14.46
CA THR A 144 78.90 -4.79 13.97
C THR A 144 79.39 -3.83 15.05
N LYS A 145 78.53 -3.45 16.01
CA LYS A 145 78.88 -2.56 17.13
C LYS A 145 78.90 -3.29 18.48
N SER A 146 79.21 -4.58 18.47
CA SER A 146 79.42 -5.34 19.71
C SER A 146 80.61 -4.73 20.48
N ARG A 147 80.31 -4.13 21.65
CA ARG A 147 81.31 -3.50 22.53
C ARG A 147 82.57 -4.37 22.77
N PRO A 148 82.49 -5.68 23.05
CA PRO A 148 83.70 -6.51 23.17
C PRO A 148 84.51 -6.56 21.87
N LEU A 149 83.89 -6.77 20.71
CA LEU A 149 84.60 -6.84 19.42
C LEU A 149 85.27 -5.51 19.06
N PHE A 150 84.63 -4.37 19.37
CA PHE A 150 85.21 -3.04 19.18
C PHE A 150 86.46 -2.79 20.04
N LEU A 151 86.50 -3.37 21.25
CA LEU A 151 87.68 -3.31 22.13
C LEU A 151 88.77 -4.29 21.69
N LEU A 152 88.40 -5.51 21.29
CA LEU A 152 89.33 -6.57 20.88
C LEU A 152 89.95 -6.34 19.50
N SER A 153 89.31 -5.56 18.63
CA SER A 153 89.85 -5.13 17.31
C SER A 153 90.82 -3.93 17.40
N ALA A 154 91.45 -3.71 18.55
CA ALA A 154 92.44 -2.66 18.73
C ALA A 154 93.85 -3.20 18.42
N SER A 155 94.65 -2.42 17.67
CA SER A 155 96.02 -2.78 17.32
C SER A 155 97.02 -2.74 18.48
N SER A 156 96.63 -2.20 19.64
CA SER A 156 97.45 -2.15 20.85
C SER A 156 96.58 -1.99 22.10
N PHE A 157 97.13 -2.32 23.27
CA PHE A 157 96.45 -2.16 24.56
C PHE A 157 96.04 -0.70 24.85
N ASN A 158 96.90 0.27 24.51
CA ASN A 158 96.58 1.69 24.66
C ASN A 158 95.36 2.10 23.80
N ASN A 159 95.28 1.60 22.57
CA ASN A 159 94.15 1.85 21.67
C ASN A 159 92.85 1.20 22.20
N ALA A 160 92.94 0.03 22.84
CA ALA A 160 91.79 -0.59 23.51
C ALA A 160 91.32 0.23 24.73
N PHE A 161 92.25 0.73 25.54
CA PHE A 161 91.96 1.54 26.73
C PHE A 161 91.25 2.86 26.38
N GLN A 162 91.72 3.59 25.37
CA GLN A 162 91.07 4.80 24.86
C GLN A 162 89.64 4.51 24.34
N ARG A 163 89.45 3.41 23.59
CA ARG A 163 88.13 2.96 23.13
C ARG A 163 87.18 2.62 24.29
N TRP A 164 87.69 2.03 25.37
CA TRP A 164 86.91 1.72 26.58
C TRP A 164 86.46 2.99 27.31
N GLN A 165 87.37 3.97 27.48
CA GLN A 165 87.05 5.25 28.09
C GLN A 165 85.97 6.01 27.29
N TYR A 166 86.07 6.01 25.96
CA TYR A 166 85.05 6.58 25.07
C TYR A 166 83.68 5.92 25.23
N LEU A 167 83.61 4.58 25.23
CA LEU A 167 82.35 3.84 25.46
C LEU A 167 81.72 4.18 26.82
N ARG A 168 82.53 4.36 27.87
CA ARG A 168 82.07 4.73 29.21
C ARG A 168 81.47 6.15 29.24
N GLN A 169 82.08 7.10 28.54
CA GLN A 169 81.56 8.47 28.42
C GLN A 169 80.25 8.51 27.60
N TYR A 170 80.19 7.77 26.50
CA TYR A 170 79.01 7.66 25.65
C TYR A 170 77.81 7.05 26.40
N ASP A 171 78.02 6.00 27.19
CA ASP A 171 76.98 5.41 28.04
C ASP A 171 76.46 6.40 29.09
N HIS A 172 77.34 7.22 29.68
CA HIS A 172 76.92 8.25 30.62
C HIS A 172 76.09 9.35 29.93
N TYR A 173 76.46 9.75 28.71
CA TYR A 173 75.70 10.71 27.92
C TYR A 173 74.29 10.18 27.58
N ARG A 174 74.19 8.94 27.06
CA ARG A 174 72.89 8.31 26.76
C ARG A 174 71.99 8.17 27.98
N LYS A 175 72.55 7.83 29.16
CA LYS A 175 71.81 7.77 30.42
C LYS A 175 71.28 9.13 30.89
N LYS A 176 71.98 10.24 30.58
CA LYS A 176 71.46 11.59 30.82
C LYS A 176 70.35 11.93 29.83
N GLN A 177 70.56 11.67 28.54
CA GLN A 177 69.59 11.97 27.48
C GLN A 177 68.25 11.25 27.71
N ALA A 178 68.27 9.96 28.08
CA ALA A 178 67.06 9.18 28.41
C ALA A 178 66.41 9.51 29.76
N ARG A 179 66.89 10.54 30.48
CA ARG A 179 66.26 11.12 31.68
C ARG A 179 65.73 12.54 31.42
N LEU A 180 66.08 13.12 30.27
CA LEU A 180 65.68 14.46 29.82
C LEU A 180 64.59 14.39 28.73
N ILE A 181 64.19 13.16 28.37
CA ILE A 181 63.06 12.79 27.52
C ILE A 181 62.12 11.99 28.42
#